data_AF-A0A3M1PGV5-F1
#
_entry.id   AF-A0A3M1PGV5-F1
#
_cell.length_a   1.000
_cell.length_b   1.000
_cell.length_c   1.000
_cell.angle_alpha   90.00
_cell.angle_beta   90.00
_cell.angle_gamma   90.00
#
_symmetry.space_group_name_H-M   'P 1'
#
loop_
_entity.id
_entity.type
_entity.pdbx_description
1 polymer ?
#
loop_
_entity_poly.entity_id
_entity_poly.type
_entity_poly.pdbx_seq_one_letter_code
_entity_poly.pdbx_strand_id
1 'polypeptide(L)'
;MTGGLGRDRFLYLGNPFATPDPDIITDYEIGTDQFALKGRDLGMTTLAFQKGNAAEIIADGNALVLLDAFDSAGDAARAIAANGNITTKEGVFVYHNLTQGISRLVYSKDLAGGGDFTVLANLTNQAGQTGITNLAAFSASDFSLI
;
A
#
# COMPACT_ATOMS: atom_id res chain seq x y z
N MET A 1 -1.25 -7.98 14.70
CA MET A 1 0.22 -8.08 14.66
C MET A 1 0.79 -6.83 15.28
N THR A 2 1.84 -7.01 16.07
CA THR A 2 2.56 -5.94 16.77
C THR A 2 4.03 -6.27 16.59
N GLY A 3 4.81 -5.38 15.97
CA GLY A 3 6.23 -5.58 15.69
C GLY A 3 7.08 -5.44 16.96
N GLY A 4 6.81 -4.39 17.74
CA GLY A 4 7.61 -4.02 18.90
C GLY A 4 8.63 -2.93 18.58
N LEU A 5 9.72 -2.91 19.35
CA LEU A 5 10.81 -1.95 19.11
C LEU A 5 11.77 -2.50 18.04
N GLY A 6 12.21 -1.64 17.14
CA GLY A 6 13.25 -1.95 16.16
C GLY A 6 12.70 -1.98 14.74
N ARG A 7 13.47 -2.58 13.84
CA ARG A 7 13.08 -2.73 12.43
C ARG A 7 12.37 -4.06 12.23
N ASP A 8 11.07 -4.01 12.07
CA ASP A 8 10.25 -5.18 11.82
C ASP A 8 9.92 -5.36 10.34
N ARG A 9 9.61 -6.61 9.97
CA ARG A 9 9.20 -6.98 8.61
C ARG A 9 7.88 -7.73 8.66
N PHE A 10 6.83 -7.09 8.17
CA PHE A 10 5.50 -7.70 8.02
C PHE A 10 5.44 -8.43 6.67
N LEU A 11 5.28 -9.74 6.73
CA LEU A 11 5.53 -10.64 5.60
C LEU A 11 4.23 -10.99 4.87
N TYR A 12 4.14 -10.68 3.58
CA TYR A 12 2.99 -11.00 2.74
C TYR A 12 3.36 -12.09 1.73
N LEU A 13 2.81 -13.28 1.96
CA LEU A 13 3.10 -14.51 1.23
C LEU A 13 1.82 -15.14 0.68
N GLY A 14 1.95 -15.97 -0.35
CA GLY A 14 0.86 -16.77 -0.89
C GLY A 14 -0.18 -15.95 -1.67
N ASN A 15 -1.36 -16.53 -1.90
CA ASN A 15 -2.42 -15.88 -2.64
C ASN A 15 -3.16 -14.86 -1.73
N PRO A 16 -3.04 -13.55 -1.97
CA PRO A 16 -3.64 -12.53 -1.11
C PRO A 16 -5.18 -12.51 -1.17
N PHE A 17 -5.79 -13.19 -2.14
CA PHE A 17 -7.25 -13.34 -2.24
C PHE A 17 -7.80 -14.57 -1.52
N ALA A 18 -6.93 -15.47 -1.04
CA ALA A 18 -7.36 -16.66 -0.30
C ALA A 18 -7.71 -16.34 1.17
N THR A 19 -7.16 -15.25 1.71
CA THR A 19 -7.39 -14.76 3.07
C THR A 19 -8.00 -13.35 2.98
N PRO A 20 -9.33 -13.23 2.91
CA PRO A 20 -9.97 -11.94 2.62
C PRO A 20 -9.93 -10.96 3.80
N ASP A 21 -9.66 -11.45 5.02
CA ASP A 21 -9.56 -10.59 6.19
C ASP A 21 -8.19 -9.91 6.22
N PRO A 22 -8.14 -8.57 6.20
CA PRO A 22 -6.88 -7.84 6.25
C PRO A 22 -6.21 -8.02 7.61
N ASP A 23 -4.89 -8.10 7.61
CA ASP A 23 -4.11 -8.07 8.84
C ASP A 23 -4.33 -6.76 9.59
N ILE A 24 -4.26 -6.80 10.92
CA ILE A 24 -4.30 -5.60 11.76
C ILE A 24 -2.90 -5.38 12.31
N ILE A 25 -2.22 -4.30 11.91
CA ILE A 25 -0.90 -3.90 12.44
C ILE A 25 -1.09 -2.73 13.39
N THR A 26 -0.65 -2.90 14.63
CA THR A 26 -0.97 -1.96 15.72
C THR A 26 0.09 -0.91 15.99
N ASP A 27 1.28 -1.03 15.43
CA ASP A 27 2.46 -0.24 15.78
C ASP A 27 3.42 0.00 14.62
N TYR A 28 2.97 -0.09 13.37
CA TYR A 28 3.82 0.12 12.20
C TYR A 28 4.59 1.45 12.24
N GLU A 29 5.91 1.40 12.27
CA GLU A 29 6.80 2.55 12.33
C GLU A 29 7.32 2.91 10.93
N ILE A 30 6.81 4.00 10.37
CA ILE A 30 7.17 4.47 9.02
C ILE A 30 8.63 4.89 8.96
N GLY A 31 9.34 4.47 7.91
CA GLY A 31 10.76 4.68 7.70
C GLY A 31 11.65 3.68 8.44
N THR A 32 11.08 2.91 9.38
CA THR A 32 11.77 1.90 10.16
C THR A 32 11.34 0.50 9.72
N ASP A 33 10.04 0.20 9.82
CA ASP A 33 9.45 -1.09 9.47
C ASP A 33 9.29 -1.29 7.97
N GLN A 34 9.13 -2.55 7.55
CA GLN A 34 8.95 -2.90 6.15
C GLN A 34 7.74 -3.79 5.90
N PHE A 35 7.02 -3.49 4.83
CA PHE A 35 6.21 -4.48 4.14
C PHE A 35 7.13 -5.35 3.28
N ALA A 36 7.26 -6.61 3.66
CA ALA A 36 8.06 -7.60 2.95
C ALA A 36 7.16 -8.40 2.01
N LEU A 37 7.25 -8.08 0.73
CA LEU A 37 6.38 -8.54 -0.35
C LEU A 37 7.04 -9.71 -1.08
N LYS A 38 6.42 -10.88 -1.07
CA LYS A 38 6.95 -12.01 -1.85
C LYS A 38 6.64 -11.86 -3.32
N GLY A 39 7.64 -11.45 -4.09
CA GLY A 39 7.44 -11.01 -5.47
C GLY A 39 6.82 -12.08 -6.36
N ARG A 40 7.26 -13.33 -6.22
CA ARG A 40 6.71 -14.47 -6.97
C ARG A 40 5.19 -14.65 -6.74
N ASP A 41 4.75 -14.47 -5.50
CA ASP A 41 3.36 -14.73 -5.13
C ASP A 41 2.44 -13.55 -5.55
N LEU A 42 3.02 -12.34 -5.62
CA LEU A 42 2.35 -11.10 -6.01
C LEU A 42 2.57 -10.71 -7.48
N GLY A 43 3.22 -11.55 -8.29
CA GLY A 43 3.54 -11.21 -9.68
C GLY A 43 4.53 -10.05 -9.87
N MET A 44 5.19 -9.59 -8.80
CA MET A 44 6.13 -8.47 -8.81
C MET A 44 7.57 -8.98 -8.95
N THR A 45 8.30 -8.52 -9.96
CA THR A 45 9.73 -8.90 -10.17
C THR A 45 10.71 -7.79 -9.80
N THR A 46 10.23 -6.56 -9.71
CA THR A 46 10.99 -5.38 -9.30
C THR A 46 10.14 -4.55 -8.34
N LEU A 47 10.78 -3.58 -7.68
CA LEU A 47 10.10 -2.62 -6.83
C LEU A 47 10.44 -1.22 -7.32
N ALA A 48 9.42 -0.53 -7.83
CA ALA A 48 9.49 0.85 -8.29
C ALA A 48 8.54 1.68 -7.43
N PHE A 49 9.12 2.42 -6.48
CA PHE A 49 8.38 3.23 -5.53
C PHE A 49 7.96 4.57 -6.14
N GLN A 50 6.70 4.95 -5.96
CA GLN A 50 6.18 6.28 -6.25
C GLN A 50 5.32 6.80 -5.10
N LYS A 51 5.30 8.11 -4.93
CA LYS A 51 4.48 8.78 -3.92
C LYS A 51 3.96 10.10 -4.46
N GLY A 52 2.70 10.38 -4.20
CA GLY A 52 2.06 11.63 -4.61
C GLY A 52 0.54 11.53 -4.52
N ASN A 53 -0.15 12.61 -4.85
CA ASN A 53 -1.58 12.52 -5.16
C ASN A 53 -1.75 11.61 -6.39
N ALA A 54 -2.83 10.82 -6.43
CA ALA A 54 -2.99 9.76 -7.43
C ALA A 54 -2.86 10.30 -8.87
N ALA A 55 -3.40 11.49 -9.14
CA ALA A 55 -3.34 12.16 -10.44
C ALA A 55 -2.00 12.87 -10.73
N GLU A 56 -1.16 13.10 -9.72
CA GLU A 56 0.09 13.87 -9.83
C GLU A 56 1.33 12.97 -9.92
N ILE A 57 1.19 11.65 -9.76
CA ILE A 57 2.30 10.72 -9.98
C ILE A 57 2.67 10.73 -11.47
N ILE A 58 3.92 11.14 -11.77
CA ILE A 58 4.41 11.38 -13.13
C ILE A 58 5.22 10.23 -13.73
N ALA A 59 5.47 9.17 -12.96
CA ALA A 59 6.29 8.04 -13.36
C ALA A 59 5.60 6.73 -12.98
N ASP A 60 5.87 5.68 -13.75
CA ASP A 60 5.33 4.35 -13.46
C ASP A 60 5.90 3.80 -12.15
N GLY A 61 5.16 2.88 -11.54
CA GLY A 61 5.51 2.29 -10.25
C GLY A 61 4.56 1.18 -9.84
N ASN A 62 5.03 0.34 -8.94
CA ASN A 62 4.29 -0.81 -8.42
C ASN A 62 4.31 -0.92 -6.89
N ALA A 63 4.93 0.06 -6.23
CA ALA A 63 4.76 0.33 -4.81
C ALA A 63 4.38 1.81 -4.67
N LEU A 64 3.09 2.08 -4.49
CA LEU A 64 2.55 3.44 -4.50
C LEU A 64 2.19 3.90 -3.10
N VAL A 65 2.40 5.18 -2.80
CA VAL A 65 1.82 5.84 -1.63
C VAL A 65 1.01 7.03 -2.10
N LEU A 66 -0.29 6.97 -1.85
CA LEU A 66 -1.22 8.06 -2.21
C LEU A 66 -1.24 9.07 -1.07
N LEU A 67 -1.01 10.35 -1.40
CA LEU A 67 -1.12 11.46 -0.45
C LEU A 67 -2.56 11.98 -0.32
N ASP A 68 -3.42 11.66 -1.29
CA ASP A 68 -4.87 11.83 -1.18
C ASP A 68 -5.47 10.77 -0.25
N ALA A 69 -6.52 11.16 0.48
CA ALA A 69 -7.34 10.23 1.25
C ALA A 69 -8.59 9.84 0.46
N PHE A 70 -9.07 8.60 0.65
CA PHE A 70 -10.19 8.03 -0.09
C PHE A 70 -11.18 7.32 0.83
N ASP A 71 -12.45 7.27 0.45
CA ASP A 71 -13.49 6.58 1.24
C ASP A 71 -13.29 5.06 1.29
N SER A 72 -12.75 4.48 0.21
CA SER A 72 -12.53 3.04 0.08
C SER A 72 -11.27 2.69 -0.73
N ALA A 73 -10.86 1.42 -0.66
CA ALA A 73 -9.76 0.92 -1.47
C ALA A 73 -10.11 0.93 -2.97
N GLY A 74 -11.40 0.76 -3.29
CA GLY A 74 -11.89 0.86 -4.67
C GLY A 74 -11.79 2.27 -5.23
N ASP A 75 -12.03 3.31 -4.42
CA ASP A 75 -11.84 4.70 -4.83
C ASP A 75 -10.38 5.01 -5.12
N ALA A 76 -9.48 4.59 -4.22
CA ALA A 76 -8.04 4.72 -4.40
C ALA A 76 -7.55 3.97 -5.65
N ALA A 77 -7.98 2.71 -5.85
CA ALA A 77 -7.63 1.92 -7.02
C ALA A 77 -8.13 2.56 -8.34
N ARG A 78 -9.35 3.10 -8.35
CA ARG A 78 -9.87 3.85 -9.51
C ARG A 78 -9.07 5.12 -9.79
N ALA A 79 -8.65 5.84 -8.76
CA ALA A 79 -7.82 7.03 -8.92
C ALA A 79 -6.44 6.70 -9.49
N ILE A 80 -5.83 5.59 -9.07
CA ILE A 80 -4.58 5.06 -9.66
C ILE A 80 -4.79 4.70 -11.13
N ALA A 81 -5.83 3.91 -11.45
CA ALA A 81 -6.10 3.46 -12.82
C ALA A 81 -6.44 4.62 -13.78
N ALA A 82 -6.97 5.72 -13.26
CA ALA A 82 -7.21 6.94 -14.04
C ALA A 82 -5.92 7.71 -14.39
N ASN A 83 -4.79 7.41 -13.73
CA ASN A 83 -3.50 8.02 -14.03
C ASN A 83 -2.78 7.28 -15.15
N GLY A 84 -2.75 7.88 -16.35
CA GLY A 84 -2.11 7.30 -17.53
C GLY A 84 -0.58 7.13 -17.46
N ASN A 85 0.10 7.65 -16.43
CA ASN A 85 1.52 7.41 -16.20
C ASN A 85 1.78 6.06 -15.50
N ILE A 86 0.75 5.47 -14.87
CA ILE A 86 0.83 4.15 -14.24
C ILE A 86 0.47 3.10 -15.29
N THR A 87 1.45 2.30 -15.69
CA THR A 87 1.27 1.25 -16.70
C THR A 87 1.48 -0.15 -16.15
N THR A 88 1.95 -0.26 -14.91
CA THR A 88 2.15 -1.55 -14.26
C THR A 88 0.82 -2.24 -13.92
N LYS A 89 0.82 -3.57 -14.04
CA LYS A 89 -0.28 -4.43 -13.60
C LYS A 89 -0.21 -4.71 -12.11
N GLU A 90 0.61 -5.67 -11.67
CA GLU A 90 0.64 -6.09 -10.29
C GLU A 90 1.43 -5.12 -9.42
N GLY A 91 0.88 -4.77 -8.26
CA GLY A 91 1.57 -3.93 -7.30
C GLY A 91 0.79 -3.68 -6.02
N VAL A 92 1.39 -2.90 -5.14
CA VAL A 92 0.78 -2.48 -3.88
C VAL A 92 0.61 -0.98 -3.83
N PHE A 93 -0.37 -0.53 -3.04
CA PHE A 93 -0.51 0.87 -2.69
C PHE A 93 -0.87 1.06 -1.23
N VAL A 94 -0.41 2.17 -0.66
CA VAL A 94 -0.82 2.67 0.65
C VAL A 94 -1.66 3.93 0.47
N TYR A 95 -2.78 4.02 1.19
CA TYR A 95 -3.63 5.21 1.21
C TYR A 95 -4.29 5.37 2.58
N HIS A 96 -4.83 6.55 2.88
CA HIS A 96 -5.66 6.75 4.07
C HIS A 96 -7.14 6.51 3.74
N ASN A 97 -7.78 5.61 4.50
CA ASN A 97 -9.20 5.31 4.37
C ASN A 97 -10.03 6.24 5.26
N LEU A 98 -10.85 7.10 4.66
CA LEU A 98 -11.69 8.09 5.37
C LEU A 98 -12.82 7.42 6.16
N THR A 99 -13.41 6.34 5.64
CA THR A 99 -14.53 5.64 6.29
C THR A 99 -14.13 5.02 7.63
N GLN A 100 -12.93 4.44 7.70
CA GLN A 100 -12.42 3.76 8.90
C GLN A 100 -11.36 4.59 9.65
N GLY A 101 -10.96 5.73 9.10
CA GLY A 101 -10.03 6.68 9.71
C GLY A 101 -8.61 6.12 9.92
N ILE A 102 -8.16 5.20 9.07
CA ILE A 102 -6.84 4.54 9.18
C ILE A 102 -6.17 4.40 7.82
N SER A 103 -4.84 4.38 7.81
CA SER A 103 -4.07 4.03 6.61
C SER A 103 -4.04 2.51 6.38
N ARG A 104 -3.95 2.11 5.11
CA ARG A 104 -4.02 0.72 4.66
C ARG A 104 -2.99 0.38 3.62
N LEU A 105 -2.49 -0.85 3.66
CA LEU A 105 -1.78 -1.48 2.55
C LEU A 105 -2.74 -2.33 1.74
N VAL A 106 -2.72 -2.16 0.41
CA VAL A 106 -3.58 -2.88 -0.54
C VAL A 106 -2.72 -3.49 -1.63
N TYR A 107 -3.08 -4.71 -2.05
CA TYR A 107 -2.53 -5.32 -3.26
C TYR A 107 -3.55 -5.21 -4.41
N SER A 108 -3.07 -4.89 -5.60
CA SER A 108 -3.84 -4.92 -6.85
C SER A 108 -3.19 -5.86 -7.85
N LYS A 109 -4.02 -6.64 -8.57
CA LYS A 109 -3.57 -7.42 -9.73
C LYS A 109 -3.41 -6.57 -11.00
N ASP A 110 -3.99 -5.38 -11.03
CA ASP A 110 -3.89 -4.48 -12.18
C ASP A 110 -4.08 -3.01 -11.73
N LEU A 111 -2.98 -2.32 -11.41
CA LEU A 111 -2.97 -0.91 -11.01
C LEU A 111 -3.40 -0.03 -12.19
N ALA A 112 -2.86 -0.26 -13.38
CA ALA A 112 -3.20 0.52 -14.58
C ALA A 112 -4.65 0.31 -15.04
N GLY A 113 -5.16 -0.93 -14.95
CA GLY A 113 -6.51 -1.29 -15.40
C GLY A 113 -7.61 -1.23 -14.33
N GLY A 114 -7.26 -1.00 -13.07
CA GLY A 114 -8.22 -1.04 -11.95
C GLY A 114 -8.81 -2.43 -11.70
N GLY A 115 -7.99 -3.47 -11.83
CA GLY A 115 -8.39 -4.87 -11.66
C GLY A 115 -8.66 -5.26 -10.21
N ASP A 116 -8.80 -6.58 -9.97
CA ASP A 116 -9.06 -7.12 -8.64
C ASP A 116 -8.02 -6.64 -7.62
N PHE A 117 -8.49 -6.21 -6.46
CA PHE A 117 -7.65 -5.77 -5.35
C PHE A 117 -8.13 -6.38 -4.04
N THR A 118 -7.23 -6.43 -3.06
CA THR A 118 -7.52 -6.89 -1.70
C THR A 118 -6.71 -6.10 -0.69
N VAL A 119 -7.31 -5.79 0.46
CA VAL A 119 -6.61 -5.08 1.54
C VAL A 119 -5.72 -6.09 2.25
N LEU A 120 -4.42 -5.81 2.27
CA LEU A 120 -3.46 -6.67 2.96
C LEU A 120 -3.38 -6.34 4.44
N ALA A 121 -3.37 -5.04 4.79
CA ALA A 121 -3.27 -4.64 6.19
C ALA A 121 -3.95 -3.30 6.51
N ASN A 122 -4.45 -3.24 7.75
CA ASN A 122 -4.96 -2.08 8.46
C ASN A 122 -3.90 -1.59 9.45
N LEU A 123 -3.41 -0.35 9.28
CA LEU A 123 -2.41 0.25 10.17
C LEU A 123 -3.12 1.08 11.23
N THR A 124 -3.52 0.45 12.34
CA THR A 124 -4.41 1.10 13.32
C THR A 124 -3.73 2.21 14.13
N ASN A 125 -2.39 2.25 14.16
CA ASN A 125 -1.64 3.38 14.72
C ASN A 125 -1.51 4.56 13.75
N GLN A 126 -1.78 4.37 12.45
CA GLN A 126 -1.77 5.41 11.44
C GLN A 126 -3.19 5.96 11.25
N ALA A 127 -3.76 6.50 12.32
CA ALA A 127 -5.16 6.90 12.40
C ALA A 127 -5.39 8.42 12.31
N GLY A 128 -6.58 8.79 11.81
CA GLY A 128 -7.05 10.16 11.70
C GLY A 128 -6.10 11.10 10.94
N GLN A 129 -6.12 12.38 11.32
CA GLN A 129 -5.29 13.41 10.66
C GLN A 129 -3.79 13.14 10.77
N THR A 130 -3.34 12.52 11.85
CA THR A 130 -1.94 12.09 12.00
C THR A 130 -1.59 11.04 10.96
N GLY A 131 -2.43 10.02 10.78
CA GLY A 131 -2.25 9.00 9.74
C GLY A 131 -2.20 9.57 8.32
N ILE A 132 -3.05 10.57 8.02
CA ILE A 132 -3.03 11.30 6.74
C ILE A 132 -1.69 12.03 6.57
N THR A 133 -1.26 12.78 7.58
CA THR A 133 -0.02 13.57 7.53
C THR A 133 1.21 12.66 7.36
N ASN A 134 1.19 11.50 8.02
CA ASN A 134 2.27 10.52 7.99
C ASN A 134 2.46 9.83 6.64
N LEU A 135 1.48 9.87 5.72
CA LEU A 135 1.65 9.34 4.36
C LEU A 135 2.87 9.97 3.65
N ALA A 136 3.13 11.24 3.92
CA ALA A 136 4.30 11.95 3.37
C ALA A 136 5.64 11.41 3.88
N ALA A 137 5.67 10.68 5.01
CA ALA A 137 6.88 10.11 5.58
C ALA A 137 7.28 8.76 4.95
N PHE A 138 6.34 8.05 4.31
CA PHE A 138 6.67 6.79 3.62
C PHE A 138 7.67 7.03 2.49
N SER A 139 8.51 6.04 2.27
CA SER A 139 9.57 6.04 1.28
C SER A 139 9.75 4.64 0.70
N ALA A 140 10.71 4.49 -0.22
CA ALA A 140 11.07 3.19 -0.75
C ALA A 140 11.60 2.22 0.32
N SER A 141 12.12 2.70 1.46
CA SER A 141 12.65 1.81 2.51
C SER A 141 11.56 1.06 3.27
N ASP A 142 10.31 1.55 3.23
CA ASP A 142 9.15 0.90 3.84
C ASP A 142 8.68 -0.35 3.08
N PHE A 143 9.24 -0.59 1.90
CA PHE A 143 8.87 -1.72 1.06
C PHE A 143 10.09 -2.54 0.69
N SER A 144 9.92 -3.86 0.65
CA SER A 144 10.97 -4.77 0.22
C SER A 144 10.37 -5.90 -0.59
N LEU A 145 11.06 -6.29 -1.66
CA LEU A 145 10.74 -7.48 -2.44
C LEU A 145 11.61 -8.65 -1.97
N ILE A 146 10.99 -9.81 -1.73
CA ILE A 146 11.66 -11.05 -1.31
C ILE A 146 11.25 -12.28 -2.12
#